data_AF-A0A1Q6ZYW0-F1
#
_entry.id   AF-A0A1Q6ZYW0-F1
#
_cell.length_a   1.000
_cell.length_b   1.000
_cell.length_c   1.000
_cell.angle_alpha   90.00
_cell.angle_beta   90.00
_cell.angle_gamma   90.00
#
_symmetry.space_group_name_H-M   'P 1'
#
loop_
_entity.id
_entity.type
_entity.pdbx_description
1 polymer ?
#
loop_
_entity_poly.entity_id
_entity_poly.type
_entity_poly.pdbx_seq_one_letter_code
_entity_poly.pdbx_strand_id
1 'polypeptide(L)'
;MRIIHNLDEMTETARGWLAGGSVGFVPTMGSLHQGHISLVQAAHQECEISVASIFVNPLQFEESDDLLRYPRDLSRDLQLLSTTNIDVVFIPRTEDIYPAGFSTFVMPTSPLWAVQPAKGTGSRIYARGVATIITKLFQLVRPDIAYFGRKNAQQIAIVRQVVRDLNIDVGLRILPTVRESDGLALGSRNHFLTQPERQAASVLYRALLAGKALVDVNVRNCAEIEKAMMDLVVTEPLVNLDYVKVCHSDTLSSVDTIVPGTMLMIAAHIGKVHFIDNIIWRGGTNWLL
;
A
#
# COMPACT_ATOMS: atom_id res chain seq x y z
N MET A 1 -6.28 -19.90 13.23
CA MET A 1 -6.25 -18.47 13.62
C MET A 1 -6.09 -18.28 15.12
N ARG A 2 -4.85 -18.14 15.59
CA ARG A 2 -4.46 -17.65 16.92
C ARG A 2 -4.39 -16.13 16.87
N ILE A 3 -4.82 -15.45 17.92
CA ILE A 3 -4.72 -13.99 18.06
C ILE A 3 -3.63 -13.68 19.08
N ILE A 4 -2.69 -12.82 18.73
CA ILE A 4 -1.59 -12.39 19.60
C ILE A 4 -1.65 -10.86 19.74
N HIS A 5 -1.57 -10.37 20.97
CA HIS A 5 -1.52 -8.93 21.25
C HIS A 5 -0.16 -8.49 21.80
N ASN A 6 0.49 -9.35 22.60
CA ASN A 6 1.71 -9.02 23.31
C ASN A 6 2.95 -9.17 22.40
N LEU A 7 3.91 -8.25 22.54
CA LEU A 7 5.12 -8.23 21.71
C LEU A 7 6.07 -9.41 22.00
N ASP A 8 6.21 -9.78 23.27
CA ASP A 8 7.08 -10.88 23.70
C ASP A 8 6.49 -12.22 23.23
N GLU A 9 5.17 -12.38 23.35
CA GLU A 9 4.47 -13.56 22.83
C GLU A 9 4.64 -13.69 21.30
N MET A 10 4.53 -12.59 20.55
CA MET A 10 4.74 -12.59 19.11
C MET A 10 6.18 -12.96 18.77
N THR A 11 7.15 -12.35 19.45
CA THR A 11 8.58 -12.60 19.22
C THR A 11 8.96 -14.04 19.55
N GLU A 12 8.47 -14.58 20.66
CA GLU A 12 8.76 -15.96 21.07
C GLU A 12 8.09 -16.97 20.12
N THR A 13 6.86 -16.69 19.70
CA THR A 13 6.18 -17.51 18.68
C THR A 13 6.97 -17.49 17.36
N ALA A 14 7.44 -16.32 16.93
CA ALA A 14 8.25 -16.18 15.71
C ALA A 14 9.59 -16.92 15.79
N ARG A 15 10.25 -16.92 16.96
CA ARG A 15 11.48 -17.72 17.17
C ARG A 15 11.24 -19.21 17.01
N GLY A 16 10.07 -19.71 17.40
CA GLY A 16 9.69 -21.11 17.22
C GLY A 16 9.61 -21.55 15.76
N TRP A 17 9.33 -20.63 14.82
CA TRP A 17 9.22 -20.94 13.39
C TRP A 17 10.58 -21.04 12.69
N LEU A 18 11.62 -20.39 13.23
CA LEU A 18 12.98 -20.40 12.67
C LEU A 18 13.56 -21.79 12.47
N ALA A 19 13.06 -22.80 13.21
CA ALA A 19 13.57 -24.16 13.19
C ALA A 19 12.98 -25.05 12.07
N GLY A 20 11.99 -24.59 11.30
CA GLY A 20 11.38 -25.51 10.33
C GLY A 20 10.34 -25.02 9.33
N GLY A 21 9.85 -23.77 9.35
CA GLY A 21 8.80 -23.36 8.42
C GLY A 21 8.90 -21.95 7.88
N SER A 22 8.54 -21.77 6.61
CA SER A 22 8.50 -20.47 5.95
C SER A 22 7.34 -19.62 6.48
N VAL A 23 7.60 -18.34 6.72
CA VAL A 23 6.66 -17.40 7.33
C VAL A 23 6.28 -16.32 6.33
N GLY A 24 5.00 -16.32 5.93
CA GLY A 24 4.38 -15.29 5.11
C GLY A 24 3.71 -14.23 5.98
N PHE A 25 4.00 -12.95 5.75
CA PHE A 25 3.47 -11.85 6.56
C PHE A 25 2.73 -10.78 5.75
N VAL A 26 1.53 -10.42 6.21
CA VAL A 26 0.67 -9.38 5.63
C VAL A 26 0.49 -8.23 6.64
N PRO A 27 1.30 -7.15 6.56
CA PRO A 27 1.10 -6.00 7.41
C PRO A 27 -0.13 -5.18 6.96
N THR A 28 -1.12 -4.99 7.84
CA THR A 28 -2.32 -4.17 7.56
C THR A 28 -2.61 -3.17 8.67
N MET A 29 -3.45 -2.18 8.36
CA MET A 29 -4.03 -1.27 9.35
C MET A 29 -5.45 -1.69 9.78
N GLY A 30 -5.94 -2.87 9.38
CA GLY A 30 -7.35 -3.25 9.55
C GLY A 30 -8.27 -2.63 8.50
N SER A 31 -9.57 -2.61 8.79
CA SER A 31 -10.64 -2.26 7.84
C SER A 31 -10.47 -3.04 6.53
N LEU A 32 -10.50 -4.35 6.68
CA LEU A 32 -10.10 -5.31 5.65
C LEU A 32 -11.13 -5.37 4.53
N HIS A 33 -10.65 -5.73 3.35
CA HIS A 33 -11.42 -5.88 2.12
C HIS A 33 -10.77 -6.95 1.24
N GLN A 34 -11.38 -7.31 0.11
CA GLN A 34 -10.92 -8.42 -0.72
C GLN A 34 -9.45 -8.30 -1.17
N GLY A 35 -8.96 -7.08 -1.38
CA GLY A 35 -7.53 -6.81 -1.56
C GLY A 35 -6.65 -7.40 -0.45
N HIS A 36 -6.92 -7.12 0.82
CA HIS A 36 -6.18 -7.70 1.94
C HIS A 36 -6.35 -9.21 2.03
N ILE A 37 -7.56 -9.72 1.80
CA ILE A 37 -7.86 -11.15 1.81
C ILE A 37 -7.05 -11.91 0.76
N SER A 38 -6.87 -11.33 -0.44
CA SER A 38 -6.01 -11.94 -1.45
C SER A 38 -4.53 -12.04 -1.04
N LEU A 39 -4.03 -11.08 -0.25
CA LEU A 39 -2.66 -11.11 0.29
C LEU A 39 -2.51 -12.24 1.30
N VAL A 40 -3.48 -12.37 2.21
CA VAL A 40 -3.48 -13.42 3.24
C VAL A 40 -3.61 -14.81 2.62
N GLN A 41 -4.49 -14.96 1.63
CA GLN A 41 -4.63 -16.22 0.89
C GLN A 41 -3.33 -16.62 0.18
N ALA A 42 -2.64 -15.66 -0.46
CA ALA A 42 -1.35 -15.92 -1.08
C ALA A 42 -0.29 -16.31 -0.04
N ALA A 43 -0.22 -15.62 1.10
CA ALA A 43 0.70 -15.96 2.18
C ALA A 43 0.46 -17.38 2.72
N HIS A 44 -0.80 -17.78 2.92
CA HIS A 44 -1.16 -19.12 3.38
C HIS A 44 -0.87 -20.21 2.33
N GLN A 45 -0.94 -19.88 1.03
CA GLN A 45 -0.66 -20.84 -0.04
C GLN A 45 0.84 -21.01 -0.32
N GLU A 46 1.62 -19.94 -0.14
CA GLU A 46 3.04 -19.88 -0.51
C GLU A 46 3.98 -20.11 0.69
N CYS A 47 3.48 -20.10 1.93
CA CYS A 47 4.27 -20.28 3.16
C CYS A 47 3.62 -21.28 4.12
N GLU A 48 4.43 -21.91 4.98
CA GLU A 48 3.94 -22.86 5.98
C GLU A 48 3.16 -22.18 7.11
N ILE A 49 3.57 -20.97 7.49
CA ILE A 49 2.90 -20.14 8.48
C ILE A 49 2.49 -18.82 7.84
N SER A 50 1.23 -18.44 8.03
CA SER A 50 0.67 -17.18 7.58
C SER A 50 0.32 -16.26 8.76
N VAL A 51 0.85 -15.03 8.71
CA VAL A 51 0.68 -14.02 9.74
C VAL A 51 0.11 -12.76 9.12
N ALA A 52 -0.89 -12.14 9.75
CA ALA A 52 -1.34 -10.79 9.41
C ALA A 52 -1.25 -9.90 10.63
N SER A 53 -0.88 -8.63 10.46
CA SER A 53 -1.03 -7.65 11.54
C SER A 53 -2.22 -6.73 11.28
N ILE A 54 -2.91 -6.33 12.35
CA ILE A 54 -3.87 -5.22 12.34
C ILE A 54 -3.34 -4.15 13.28
N PHE A 55 -2.77 -3.09 12.71
CA PHE A 55 -2.20 -1.99 13.48
C PHE A 55 -2.34 -0.66 12.74
N VAL A 56 -3.22 0.22 13.23
CA VAL A 56 -3.32 1.60 12.72
C VAL A 56 -2.15 2.41 13.26
N ASN A 57 -1.07 2.47 12.50
CA ASN A 57 0.16 3.15 12.89
C ASN A 57 -0.03 4.68 12.98
N PRO A 58 0.01 5.33 14.16
CA PRO A 58 -0.12 6.78 14.25
C PRO A 58 1.01 7.56 13.56
N LEU A 59 2.22 7.00 13.45
CA LEU A 59 3.39 7.74 12.93
C LEU A 59 3.35 8.02 11.43
N GLN A 60 2.46 7.36 10.68
CA GLN A 60 2.32 7.55 9.23
C GLN A 60 1.13 8.45 8.83
N PHE A 61 0.42 9.03 9.81
CA PHE A 61 -0.62 10.02 9.56
C PHE A 61 -0.04 11.43 9.79
N GLU A 62 -0.28 12.33 8.84
CA GLU A 62 0.08 13.74 8.96
C GLU A 62 -0.92 14.47 9.87
N GLU A 63 -2.22 14.28 9.61
CA GLU A 63 -3.30 14.93 10.35
C GLU A 63 -3.90 13.98 11.40
N SER A 64 -4.04 14.46 12.63
CA SER A 64 -4.71 13.74 13.72
C SER A 64 -6.13 13.32 13.35
N ASP A 65 -6.83 14.13 12.55
CA ASP A 65 -8.21 13.88 12.18
C ASP A 65 -8.36 12.69 11.21
N ASP A 66 -7.38 12.45 10.33
CA ASP A 66 -7.38 11.24 9.49
C ASP A 66 -7.11 10.00 10.34
N LEU A 67 -6.19 10.07 11.30
CA LEU A 67 -5.96 8.98 12.26
C LEU A 67 -7.21 8.67 13.11
N LEU A 68 -7.91 9.69 13.59
CA LEU A 68 -9.13 9.53 14.39
C LEU A 68 -10.26 8.93 13.55
N ARG A 69 -10.42 9.38 12.30
CA ARG A 69 -11.47 8.92 11.38
C ARG A 69 -11.15 7.61 10.68
N TYR A 70 -9.92 7.08 10.80
CA TYR A 70 -9.56 5.82 10.17
C TYR A 70 -10.52 4.70 10.64
N PRO A 71 -11.14 3.95 9.71
CA PRO A 71 -12.14 2.95 10.05
C PRO A 71 -11.52 1.83 10.89
N ARG A 72 -12.20 1.47 11.98
CA ARG A 72 -11.79 0.39 12.90
C ARG A 72 -13.00 -0.48 13.18
N ASP A 73 -12.96 -1.71 12.70
CA ASP A 73 -13.98 -2.73 12.98
C ASP A 73 -13.28 -4.08 13.13
N LEU A 74 -12.65 -4.26 14.29
CA LEU A 74 -11.82 -5.43 14.57
C LEU A 74 -12.63 -6.73 14.48
N SER A 75 -13.89 -6.71 14.92
CA SER A 75 -14.78 -7.87 14.86
C SER A 75 -15.01 -8.31 13.40
N ARG A 76 -15.31 -7.36 12.51
CA ARG A 76 -15.45 -7.64 11.08
C ARG A 76 -14.13 -8.10 10.46
N ASP A 77 -13.02 -7.47 10.81
CA ASP A 77 -11.71 -7.85 10.28
C ASP A 77 -11.34 -9.30 10.65
N LEU A 78 -11.54 -9.68 11.91
CA LEU A 78 -11.33 -11.06 12.38
C LEU A 78 -12.29 -12.05 11.71
N GLN A 79 -13.54 -11.65 11.48
CA GLN A 79 -14.49 -12.49 10.75
C GLN A 79 -14.01 -12.74 9.32
N LEU A 80 -13.55 -11.72 8.61
CA LEU A 80 -13.00 -11.86 7.25
C LEU A 80 -11.75 -12.74 7.26
N LEU A 81 -10.81 -12.51 8.18
CA LEU A 81 -9.58 -13.30 8.29
C LEU A 81 -9.86 -14.78 8.60
N SER A 82 -10.89 -15.09 9.40
CA SER A 82 -11.23 -16.48 9.70
C SER A 82 -11.62 -17.30 8.46
N THR A 83 -12.03 -16.66 7.36
CA THR A 83 -12.33 -17.32 6.07
C THR A 83 -11.08 -17.72 5.27
N THR A 84 -9.89 -17.30 5.69
CA THR A 84 -8.63 -17.50 4.95
C THR A 84 -7.75 -18.62 5.49
N ASN A 85 -8.18 -19.31 6.55
CA ASN A 85 -7.39 -20.28 7.31
C ASN A 85 -6.05 -19.74 7.85
N ILE A 86 -5.95 -18.41 8.04
CA ILE A 86 -4.73 -17.80 8.57
C ILE A 86 -4.33 -18.37 9.94
N ASP A 87 -3.02 -18.53 10.14
CA ASP A 87 -2.46 -19.13 11.35
C ASP A 87 -2.47 -18.13 12.51
N VAL A 88 -1.94 -16.92 12.29
CA VAL A 88 -1.78 -15.90 13.34
C VAL A 88 -2.29 -14.52 12.90
N VAL A 89 -3.02 -13.85 13.80
CA VAL A 89 -3.35 -12.42 13.68
C VAL A 89 -2.69 -11.66 14.83
N PHE A 90 -1.78 -10.76 14.49
CA PHE A 90 -1.05 -9.92 15.44
C PHE A 90 -1.69 -8.53 15.57
N ILE A 91 -2.18 -8.21 16.76
CA ILE A 91 -2.94 -6.98 17.04
C ILE A 91 -2.28 -6.26 18.23
N PRO A 92 -1.11 -5.64 18.04
CA PRO A 92 -0.39 -4.98 19.12
C PRO A 92 -1.09 -3.69 19.55
N ARG A 93 -0.89 -3.30 20.81
CA ARG A 93 -1.31 -1.99 21.31
C ARG A 93 -0.29 -0.92 20.92
N THR A 94 -0.78 0.30 20.71
CA THR A 94 0.06 1.44 20.30
C THR A 94 1.13 1.75 21.32
N GLU A 95 0.79 1.72 22.61
CA GLU A 95 1.70 1.97 23.73
C GLU A 95 2.80 0.91 23.87
N ASP A 96 2.57 -0.32 23.38
CA ASP A 96 3.59 -1.36 23.36
C ASP A 96 4.56 -1.14 22.19
N ILE A 97 4.03 -0.79 21.00
CA ILE A 97 4.84 -0.49 19.81
C ILE A 97 5.66 0.80 20.01
N TYR A 98 5.05 1.82 20.62
CA TYR A 98 5.62 3.15 20.86
C TYR A 98 5.51 3.50 22.36
N PRO A 99 6.39 2.96 23.21
CA PRO A 99 6.39 3.26 24.64
C PRO A 99 6.70 4.73 24.93
N ALA A 100 6.43 5.16 26.17
CA ALA A 100 6.76 6.51 26.62
C ALA A 100 8.25 6.82 26.38
N GLY A 101 8.54 7.95 25.73
CA GLY A 101 9.90 8.34 25.35
C GLY A 101 10.43 7.74 24.03
N PHE A 102 9.59 7.05 23.25
CA PHE A 102 9.97 6.52 21.93
C PHE A 102 10.56 7.62 21.04
N SER A 103 11.81 7.42 20.62
CA SER A 103 12.61 8.44 19.92
C SER A 103 13.44 7.89 18.76
N THR A 104 13.33 6.59 18.45
CA THR A 104 14.06 5.95 17.35
C THR A 104 13.19 5.88 16.10
N PHE A 105 13.71 6.34 14.97
CA PHE A 105 12.99 6.34 13.69
C PHE A 105 13.90 5.84 12.57
N VAL A 106 13.29 5.16 11.60
CA VAL A 106 13.93 4.89 10.31
C VAL A 106 13.46 5.95 9.33
N MET A 107 14.39 6.71 8.77
CA MET A 107 14.07 7.85 7.91
C MET A 107 14.79 7.71 6.56
N PRO A 108 14.11 7.18 5.53
CA PRO A 108 14.64 7.21 4.16
C PRO A 108 14.84 8.67 3.72
N THR A 109 16.03 9.00 3.21
CA THR A 109 16.38 10.35 2.72
C THR A 109 16.22 10.51 1.22
N SER A 110 15.88 9.43 0.51
CA SER A 110 15.63 9.40 -0.94
C SER A 110 14.43 10.28 -1.32
N PRO A 111 14.27 10.67 -2.60
CA PRO A 111 13.14 11.47 -3.06
C PRO A 111 11.80 10.72 -3.06
N LEU A 112 11.71 9.52 -2.48
CA LEU A 112 10.46 8.76 -2.38
C LEU A 112 9.37 9.50 -1.60
N TRP A 113 9.72 10.44 -0.72
CA TRP A 113 8.76 11.33 -0.09
C TRP A 113 8.18 12.36 -1.09
N ALA A 114 8.86 12.72 -2.18
CA ALA A 114 8.42 13.79 -3.08
C ALA A 114 7.28 13.39 -4.04
N VAL A 115 6.69 12.20 -3.88
CA VAL A 115 5.68 11.66 -4.80
C VAL A 115 4.27 12.13 -4.48
N GLN A 116 3.96 12.36 -3.20
CA GLN A 116 2.69 12.98 -2.81
C GLN A 116 2.85 14.50 -2.78
N PRO A 117 1.90 15.28 -3.33
CA PRO A 117 1.73 16.67 -2.99
C PRO A 117 1.15 16.75 -1.57
N ALA A 118 1.98 16.43 -0.58
CA ALA A 118 1.64 16.79 0.79
C ALA A 118 1.70 18.32 0.90
N LYS A 119 0.75 18.91 1.63
CA LYS A 119 0.88 20.31 2.06
C LYS A 119 2.02 20.38 3.09
N GLY A 120 3.25 20.67 2.65
CA GLY A 120 4.39 20.82 3.56
C GLY A 120 5.17 19.52 3.77
N THR A 121 5.23 19.01 5.02
CA THR A 121 6.15 17.91 5.41
C THR A 121 5.50 16.52 5.46
N GLY A 122 4.20 16.40 5.18
CA GLY A 122 3.41 15.17 5.31
C GLY A 122 3.99 13.93 4.66
N SER A 123 4.60 14.08 3.49
CA SER A 123 5.18 12.95 2.80
C SER A 123 6.45 12.39 3.47
N ARG A 124 7.20 13.24 4.19
CA ARG A 124 8.32 12.82 5.04
C ARG A 124 7.81 12.13 6.31
N ILE A 125 6.71 12.62 6.88
CA ILE A 125 6.05 11.99 8.03
C ILE A 125 5.58 10.59 7.65
N TYR A 126 4.85 10.47 6.53
CA TYR A 126 4.40 9.18 5.99
C TYR A 126 5.57 8.22 5.75
N ALA A 127 6.61 8.65 5.03
CA ALA A 127 7.75 7.81 4.71
C ALA A 127 8.50 7.31 5.96
N ARG A 128 8.75 8.21 6.93
CA ARG A 128 9.36 7.86 8.22
C ARG A 128 8.47 6.91 9.01
N GLY A 129 7.16 7.17 9.05
CA GLY A 129 6.17 6.37 9.76
C GLY A 129 6.11 4.93 9.23
N VAL A 130 5.98 4.77 7.92
CA VAL A 130 5.98 3.47 7.22
C VAL A 130 7.30 2.73 7.44
N ALA A 131 8.43 3.39 7.21
CA ALA A 131 9.74 2.77 7.37
C ALA A 131 9.98 2.29 8.81
N THR A 132 9.60 3.10 9.80
CA THR A 132 9.75 2.78 11.22
C THR A 132 8.88 1.58 11.61
N ILE A 133 7.59 1.58 11.25
CA ILE A 133 6.70 0.48 11.65
C ILE A 133 7.05 -0.83 10.96
N ILE A 134 7.37 -0.81 9.66
CA ILE A 134 7.73 -2.02 8.93
C ILE A 134 9.01 -2.64 9.48
N THR A 135 10.01 -1.82 9.80
CA THR A 135 11.23 -2.31 10.46
C THR A 135 10.91 -3.01 11.78
N LYS A 136 10.04 -2.42 12.61
CA LYS A 136 9.63 -3.04 13.88
C LYS A 136 8.85 -4.35 13.65
N LEU A 137 7.89 -4.36 12.74
CA LEU A 137 7.07 -5.55 12.46
C LEU A 137 7.91 -6.70 11.90
N PHE A 138 8.88 -6.43 11.02
CA PHE A 138 9.80 -7.46 10.52
C PHE A 138 10.69 -8.04 11.62
N GLN A 139 11.10 -7.24 12.61
CA GLN A 139 11.86 -7.76 13.77
C GLN A 139 11.01 -8.62 14.72
N LEU A 140 9.73 -8.28 14.88
CA LEU A 140 8.78 -8.99 15.75
C LEU A 140 8.29 -10.29 15.12
N VAL A 141 7.92 -10.25 13.83
CA VAL A 141 7.30 -11.37 13.12
C VAL A 141 8.33 -12.27 12.43
N ARG A 142 9.49 -11.72 12.03
CA ARG A 142 10.57 -12.42 11.33
C ARG A 142 10.10 -13.21 10.09
N PRO A 143 9.40 -12.57 9.15
CA PRO A 143 8.89 -13.27 7.97
C PRO A 143 10.01 -13.60 6.98
N ASP A 144 9.87 -14.70 6.25
CA ASP A 144 10.67 -14.95 5.05
C ASP A 144 10.14 -14.13 3.86
N ILE A 145 8.82 -13.96 3.78
CA ILE A 145 8.15 -13.23 2.70
C ILE A 145 7.11 -12.27 3.28
N ALA A 146 7.18 -10.99 2.92
CA ALA A 146 6.16 -10.00 3.21
C ALA A 146 5.34 -9.63 1.96
N TYR A 147 4.02 -9.60 2.13
CA TYR A 147 3.05 -9.47 1.05
C TYR A 147 2.45 -8.07 1.04
N PHE A 148 2.51 -7.40 -0.12
CA PHE A 148 1.99 -6.05 -0.30
C PHE A 148 1.13 -5.94 -1.58
N GLY A 149 0.08 -5.12 -1.52
CA GLY A 149 -0.75 -4.81 -2.68
C GLY A 149 -0.17 -3.68 -3.52
N ARG A 150 -0.08 -3.89 -4.85
CA ARG A 150 0.50 -2.94 -5.82
C ARG A 150 -0.10 -1.53 -5.78
N LYS A 151 -1.37 -1.41 -5.38
CA LYS A 151 -2.06 -0.13 -5.17
C LYS A 151 -1.21 0.89 -4.40
N ASN A 152 -0.50 0.45 -3.35
CA ASN A 152 0.32 1.31 -2.51
C ASN A 152 1.77 1.41 -3.04
N ALA A 153 1.95 1.86 -4.28
CA ALA A 153 3.27 1.91 -4.95
C ALA A 153 4.35 2.64 -4.13
N GLN A 154 4.00 3.77 -3.52
CA GLN A 154 4.93 4.52 -2.66
C GLN A 154 5.36 3.75 -1.42
N GLN A 155 4.42 3.08 -0.75
CA GLN A 155 4.74 2.20 0.38
C GLN A 155 5.71 1.10 -0.05
N ILE A 156 5.44 0.45 -1.19
CA ILE A 156 6.28 -0.62 -1.71
C ILE A 156 7.70 -0.11 -1.99
N ALA A 157 7.84 1.07 -2.62
CA ALA A 157 9.15 1.66 -2.88
C ALA A 157 9.91 1.97 -1.59
N ILE A 158 9.23 2.52 -0.58
CA ILE A 158 9.81 2.77 0.76
C ILE A 158 10.27 1.45 1.40
N VAL A 159 9.42 0.42 1.41
CA VAL A 159 9.73 -0.87 2.02
C VAL A 159 10.89 -1.55 1.31
N ARG A 160 10.92 -1.54 -0.02
CA ARG A 160 12.05 -2.05 -0.81
C ARG A 160 13.35 -1.36 -0.44
N GLN A 161 13.33 -0.03 -0.31
CA GLN A 161 14.51 0.71 0.08
C GLN A 161 14.96 0.34 1.50
N VAL A 162 14.04 0.26 2.46
CA VAL A 162 14.36 -0.12 3.85
C VAL A 162 14.95 -1.52 3.91
N VAL A 163 14.35 -2.49 3.21
CA VAL A 163 14.84 -3.87 3.14
C VAL A 163 16.26 -3.92 2.58
N ARG A 164 16.51 -3.25 1.46
CA ARG A 164 17.82 -3.18 0.81
C ARG A 164 18.86 -2.46 1.68
N ASP A 165 18.56 -1.25 2.13
CA ASP A 165 19.53 -0.36 2.78
C ASP A 165 19.89 -0.84 4.19
N LEU A 166 18.99 -1.55 4.87
CA LEU A 166 19.22 -2.11 6.21
C LEU A 166 19.57 -3.61 6.20
N ASN A 167 19.76 -4.21 5.02
CA ASN A 167 20.06 -5.63 4.84
C ASN A 167 19.06 -6.54 5.60
N ILE A 168 17.78 -6.21 5.53
CA ILE A 168 16.73 -7.02 6.16
C ILE A 168 16.49 -8.23 5.26
N ASP A 169 16.65 -9.42 5.82
CA ASP A 169 16.46 -10.69 5.11
C ASP A 169 14.97 -11.05 5.00
N VAL A 170 14.25 -10.31 4.15
CA VAL A 170 12.81 -10.50 3.89
C VAL A 170 12.55 -10.35 2.39
N GLY A 171 12.00 -11.39 1.78
CA GLY A 171 11.48 -11.36 0.41
C GLY A 171 10.21 -10.50 0.31
N LEU A 172 10.02 -9.79 -0.80
CA LEU A 172 8.85 -8.95 -1.02
C LEU A 172 7.97 -9.50 -2.14
N ARG A 173 6.76 -9.93 -1.78
CA ARG A 173 5.78 -10.46 -2.72
C ARG A 173 4.70 -9.41 -3.02
N ILE A 174 4.73 -8.87 -4.24
CA ILE A 174 3.78 -7.83 -4.66
C ILE A 174 2.63 -8.43 -5.47
N LEU A 175 1.41 -8.34 -4.95
CA LEU A 175 0.21 -8.82 -5.63
C LEU A 175 -0.49 -7.71 -6.43
N PRO A 176 -1.24 -8.08 -7.50
CA PRO A 176 -2.04 -7.13 -8.26
C PRO A 176 -3.05 -6.35 -7.43
N THR A 177 -3.39 -5.16 -7.94
CA THR A 177 -4.46 -4.35 -7.35
C THR A 177 -5.79 -5.07 -7.55
N VAL A 178 -6.49 -5.37 -6.47
CA VAL A 178 -7.86 -5.89 -6.55
C VAL A 178 -8.81 -4.72 -6.77
N ARG A 179 -9.69 -4.87 -7.75
CA ARG A 179 -10.57 -3.81 -8.26
C ARG A 179 -12.04 -4.26 -8.16
N GLU A 180 -12.92 -3.28 -8.06
CA GLU A 180 -14.36 -3.47 -8.28
C GLU A 180 -14.64 -3.72 -9.78
N SER A 181 -15.87 -4.10 -10.14
CA SER A 181 -16.23 -4.47 -11.52
C SER A 181 -16.07 -3.33 -12.53
N ASP A 182 -16.15 -2.08 -12.07
CA ASP A 182 -15.92 -0.88 -12.88
C ASP A 182 -14.46 -0.41 -12.87
N GLY A 183 -13.57 -1.19 -12.24
CA GLY A 183 -12.13 -0.96 -12.21
C GLY A 183 -11.62 -0.09 -11.06
N LEU A 184 -12.50 0.47 -10.21
CA LEU A 184 -12.05 1.21 -9.03
C LEU A 184 -11.22 0.30 -8.11
N ALA A 185 -10.01 0.74 -7.75
CA ALA A 185 -9.18 0.02 -6.79
C ALA A 185 -9.88 -0.08 -5.43
N LEU A 186 -9.97 -1.30 -4.87
CA LEU A 186 -10.53 -1.50 -3.54
C LEU A 186 -9.73 -0.73 -2.48
N GLY A 187 -10.42 -0.22 -1.47
CA GLY A 187 -9.80 0.51 -0.37
C GLY A 187 -10.70 0.57 0.85
N SER A 188 -10.08 0.55 2.03
CA SER A 188 -10.77 0.67 3.32
C SER A 188 -11.62 1.93 3.43
N ARG A 189 -11.26 2.99 2.71
CA ARG A 189 -11.97 4.27 2.73
C ARG A 189 -13.09 4.38 1.69
N ASN A 190 -13.28 3.40 0.80
CA ASN A 190 -14.30 3.47 -0.27
C ASN A 190 -15.72 3.55 0.31
N HIS A 191 -15.96 3.01 1.51
CA HIS A 191 -17.27 3.03 2.15
C HIS A 191 -17.71 4.43 2.63
N PHE A 192 -16.81 5.43 2.64
CA PHE A 192 -17.16 6.81 2.98
C PHE A 192 -17.76 7.59 1.80
N LEU A 193 -17.71 7.02 0.59
CA LEU A 193 -18.25 7.66 -0.60
C LEU A 193 -19.78 7.61 -0.59
N THR A 194 -20.38 8.74 -0.93
CA THR A 194 -21.77 8.77 -1.42
C THR A 194 -21.86 8.08 -2.79
N GLN A 195 -23.08 7.74 -3.21
CA GLN A 195 -23.29 7.09 -4.52
C GLN A 195 -22.74 7.92 -5.71
N PRO A 196 -22.95 9.25 -5.79
CA PRO A 196 -22.35 10.06 -6.86
C PRO A 196 -20.81 10.08 -6.81
N GLU A 197 -20.23 10.25 -5.62
CA GLU A 197 -18.77 10.22 -5.45
C GLU A 197 -18.17 8.87 -5.85
N ARG A 198 -18.85 7.76 -5.51
CA ARG A 198 -18.42 6.42 -5.92
C ARG A 198 -18.45 6.27 -7.44
N GLN A 199 -19.48 6.74 -8.12
CA GLN A 199 -19.55 6.68 -9.58
C GLN A 199 -18.43 7.52 -10.24
N ALA A 200 -18.20 8.72 -9.73
CA ALA A 200 -17.13 9.61 -10.17
C ALA A 200 -15.73 8.98 -10.01
N ALA A 201 -15.49 8.22 -8.93
CA ALA A 201 -14.19 7.61 -8.65
C ALA A 201 -13.68 6.65 -9.75
N SER A 202 -14.58 6.09 -10.56
CA SER A 202 -14.20 5.26 -11.72
C SER A 202 -13.32 6.01 -12.75
N VAL A 203 -13.37 7.35 -12.79
CA VAL A 203 -12.56 8.16 -13.70
C VAL A 203 -11.06 7.96 -13.49
N LEU A 204 -10.62 7.63 -12.27
CA LEU A 204 -9.21 7.43 -11.95
C LEU A 204 -8.63 6.23 -12.71
N TYR A 205 -9.37 5.13 -12.75
CA TYR A 205 -8.97 3.95 -13.53
C TYR A 205 -9.10 4.20 -15.03
N ARG A 206 -10.17 4.89 -15.46
CA ARG A 206 -10.31 5.30 -16.87
C ARG A 206 -9.14 6.17 -17.35
N ALA A 207 -8.62 7.05 -16.50
CA ALA A 207 -7.45 7.88 -16.80
C ALA A 207 -6.21 7.02 -16.99
N LEU A 208 -5.95 6.07 -16.08
CA LEU A 208 -4.86 5.10 -16.25
C LEU A 208 -4.97 4.31 -17.56
N LEU A 209 -6.19 3.89 -17.92
CA LEU A 209 -6.44 3.21 -19.20
C LEU A 209 -6.22 4.11 -20.42
N ALA A 210 -6.52 5.40 -20.33
CA ALA A 210 -6.22 6.37 -21.39
C ALA A 210 -4.71 6.51 -21.60
N GLY A 211 -3.95 6.64 -20.51
CA GLY A 211 -2.49 6.65 -20.59
C GLY A 211 -1.91 5.33 -21.14
N LYS A 212 -2.46 4.19 -20.72
CA LYS A 212 -2.13 2.87 -21.27
C LYS A 212 -2.38 2.81 -22.79
N ALA A 213 -3.52 3.29 -23.27
CA ALA A 213 -3.87 3.26 -24.68
C ALA A 213 -2.86 4.04 -25.54
N LEU A 214 -2.38 5.19 -25.05
CA LEU A 214 -1.32 5.96 -25.72
C LEU A 214 0.00 5.17 -25.79
N VAL A 215 0.40 4.54 -24.69
CA VAL A 215 1.60 3.69 -24.67
C VAL A 215 1.46 2.49 -25.61
N ASP A 216 0.29 1.87 -25.68
CA ASP A 216 0.05 0.73 -26.58
C ASP A 216 0.17 1.12 -28.06
N VAL A 217 -0.13 2.38 -28.44
CA VAL A 217 0.04 2.92 -29.80
C VAL A 217 1.39 3.63 -30.03
N ASN A 218 2.38 3.32 -29.19
CA ASN A 218 3.76 3.81 -29.28
C ASN A 218 4.01 5.28 -28.92
N VAL A 219 3.08 5.95 -28.23
CA VAL A 219 3.43 7.22 -27.56
C VAL A 219 4.41 6.92 -26.42
N ARG A 220 5.52 7.64 -26.39
CA ARG A 220 6.59 7.45 -25.39
C ARG A 220 6.89 8.69 -24.57
N ASN A 221 6.41 9.87 -25.00
CA ASN A 221 6.61 11.10 -24.24
C ASN A 221 5.76 11.07 -22.96
N CYS A 222 6.41 11.14 -21.80
CA CYS A 222 5.71 11.02 -20.52
C CYS A 222 4.77 12.19 -20.25
N ALA A 223 5.15 13.42 -20.63
CA ALA A 223 4.31 14.60 -20.43
C ALA A 223 3.02 14.56 -21.28
N GLU A 224 3.08 14.01 -22.48
CA GLU A 224 1.90 13.78 -23.32
C GLU A 224 0.92 12.79 -22.67
N ILE A 225 1.44 11.71 -22.09
CA ILE A 225 0.64 10.70 -21.39
C ILE A 225 0.03 11.28 -20.12
N GLU A 226 0.82 11.99 -19.31
CA GLU A 226 0.33 12.68 -18.11
C GLU A 226 -0.79 13.66 -18.48
N LYS A 227 -0.61 14.44 -19.55
CA LYS A 227 -1.63 15.38 -20.03
C LYS A 227 -2.94 14.67 -20.38
N ALA A 228 -2.89 13.60 -21.16
CA ALA A 228 -4.12 12.89 -21.55
C ALA A 228 -4.87 12.29 -20.35
N MET A 229 -4.14 11.79 -19.35
CA MET A 229 -4.73 11.33 -18.09
C MET A 229 -5.37 12.48 -17.32
N MET A 230 -4.67 13.62 -17.18
CA MET A 230 -5.17 14.81 -16.49
C MET A 230 -6.43 15.35 -17.17
N ASP A 231 -6.40 15.50 -18.49
CA ASP A 231 -7.50 16.00 -19.32
C ASP A 231 -8.77 15.15 -19.14
N LEU A 232 -8.64 13.83 -18.93
CA LEU A 232 -9.79 12.98 -18.64
C LEU A 232 -10.34 13.20 -17.23
N VAL A 233 -9.48 13.36 -16.22
CA VAL A 233 -9.91 13.52 -14.83
C VAL A 233 -10.68 14.82 -14.63
N VAL A 234 -10.25 15.92 -15.24
CA VAL A 234 -10.93 17.23 -15.14
C VAL A 234 -12.34 17.24 -15.74
N THR A 235 -12.72 16.22 -16.50
CA THR A 235 -14.11 16.06 -16.97
C THR A 235 -15.08 15.63 -15.86
N GLU A 236 -14.57 15.16 -14.73
CA GLU A 236 -15.37 14.71 -13.59
C GLU A 236 -15.33 15.75 -12.45
N PRO A 237 -16.37 16.59 -12.27
CA PRO A 237 -16.32 17.73 -11.36
C PRO A 237 -16.25 17.36 -9.87
N LEU A 238 -16.57 16.11 -9.50
CA LEU A 238 -16.47 15.63 -8.13
C LEU A 238 -15.05 15.21 -7.74
N VAL A 239 -14.12 15.17 -8.70
CA VAL A 239 -12.74 14.72 -8.48
C VAL A 239 -11.81 15.92 -8.44
N ASN A 240 -11.18 16.12 -7.28
CA ASN A 240 -10.11 17.09 -7.12
C ASN A 240 -8.77 16.39 -7.29
N LEU A 241 -8.17 16.52 -8.47
CA LEU A 241 -6.91 15.86 -8.81
C LEU A 241 -5.74 16.42 -7.98
N ASP A 242 -4.99 15.54 -7.33
CA ASP A 242 -3.75 15.91 -6.63
C ASP A 242 -2.57 15.86 -7.59
N TYR A 243 -2.41 14.72 -8.27
CA TYR A 243 -1.39 14.56 -9.30
C TYR A 243 -1.72 13.42 -10.25
N VAL A 244 -1.22 13.56 -11.48
CA VAL A 244 -0.88 12.45 -12.35
C VAL A 244 0.64 12.47 -12.50
N LYS A 245 1.27 11.29 -12.47
CA LYS A 245 2.70 11.17 -12.68
C LYS A 245 3.06 9.92 -13.46
N VAL A 246 4.06 10.04 -14.32
CA VAL A 246 4.72 8.93 -14.99
C VAL A 246 6.14 8.82 -14.44
N CYS A 247 6.47 7.68 -13.84
CA CYS A 247 7.72 7.52 -13.10
C CYS A 247 8.27 6.09 -13.17
N HIS A 248 9.51 5.88 -12.72
CA HIS A 248 10.07 4.54 -12.59
C HIS A 248 9.39 3.76 -11.45
N SER A 249 8.94 2.52 -11.67
CA SER A 249 8.07 1.81 -10.73
C SER A 249 8.68 1.49 -9.37
N ASP A 250 10.02 1.39 -9.29
CA ASP A 250 10.70 0.98 -8.05
C ASP A 250 11.26 2.16 -7.25
N THR A 251 11.61 3.25 -7.95
CA THR A 251 12.30 4.42 -7.36
C THR A 251 11.43 5.67 -7.35
N LEU A 252 10.33 5.67 -8.10
CA LEU A 252 9.40 6.80 -8.29
C LEU A 252 10.09 8.08 -8.81
N SER A 253 11.30 7.93 -9.35
CA SER A 253 12.04 8.99 -10.03
C SER A 253 11.33 9.34 -11.34
N SER A 254 11.36 10.62 -11.69
CA SER A 254 10.84 11.09 -12.98
C SER A 254 11.51 10.38 -14.14
N VAL A 255 10.75 10.12 -15.19
CA VAL A 255 11.23 9.59 -16.46
C VAL A 255 10.62 10.43 -17.58
N ASP A 256 11.40 10.78 -18.60
CA ASP A 256 10.91 11.59 -19.72
C ASP A 256 10.32 10.72 -20.83
N THR A 257 10.78 9.47 -20.92
CA THR A 257 10.39 8.50 -21.94
C THR A 257 9.92 7.19 -21.30
N ILE A 258 8.83 6.65 -21.82
CA ILE A 258 8.30 5.35 -21.43
C ILE A 258 9.28 4.23 -21.80
N VAL A 259 9.70 3.46 -20.80
CA VAL A 259 10.53 2.27 -20.93
C VAL A 259 9.91 1.13 -20.10
N PRO A 260 10.27 -0.15 -20.34
CA PRO A 260 9.81 -1.23 -19.46
C PRO A 260 10.15 -0.94 -17.99
N GLY A 261 9.17 -1.04 -17.10
CA GLY A 261 9.29 -0.62 -15.70
C GLY A 261 8.76 0.79 -15.41
N THR A 262 8.26 1.52 -16.40
CA THR A 262 7.54 2.78 -16.17
C THR A 262 6.14 2.54 -15.59
N MET A 263 5.80 3.30 -14.57
CA MET A 263 4.52 3.33 -13.88
C MET A 263 3.75 4.60 -14.24
N LEU A 264 2.46 4.46 -14.51
CA LEU A 264 1.49 5.55 -14.53
C LEU A 264 0.79 5.54 -13.18
N MET A 265 0.78 6.67 -12.49
CA MET A 265 0.17 6.79 -11.17
C MET A 265 -0.69 8.05 -11.06
N ILE A 266 -1.73 7.95 -10.26
CA ILE A 266 -2.70 9.02 -10.05
C ILE A 266 -3.09 9.08 -8.58
N ALA A 267 -3.29 10.28 -8.07
CA ALA A 267 -3.97 10.52 -6.80
C ALA A 267 -4.95 11.67 -6.91
N ALA A 268 -6.05 11.58 -6.17
CA ALA A 268 -7.08 12.59 -6.16
C ALA A 268 -7.92 12.51 -4.88
N HIS A 269 -8.53 13.63 -4.51
CA HIS A 269 -9.56 13.70 -3.49
C HIS A 269 -10.96 13.61 -4.12
N ILE A 270 -11.83 12.79 -3.54
CA ILE A 270 -13.25 12.70 -3.89
C ILE A 270 -14.04 12.75 -2.59
N GLY A 271 -14.78 13.85 -2.40
CA GLY A 271 -15.33 14.18 -1.09
C GLY A 271 -14.23 14.29 -0.03
N LYS A 272 -14.29 13.42 0.98
CA LYS A 272 -13.31 13.36 2.08
C LYS A 272 -12.23 12.28 1.89
N VAL A 273 -12.26 11.53 0.80
CA VAL A 273 -11.39 10.37 0.60
C VAL A 273 -10.28 10.71 -0.39
N HIS A 274 -9.03 10.49 0.05
CA HIS A 274 -7.85 10.54 -0.82
C HIS A 274 -7.62 9.17 -1.48
N PHE A 275 -7.71 9.12 -2.80
CA PHE A 275 -7.49 7.94 -3.63
C PHE A 275 -6.10 7.93 -4.21
N ILE A 276 -5.58 6.72 -4.40
CA ILE A 276 -4.37 6.43 -5.16
C ILE A 276 -4.63 5.23 -6.05
N ASP A 277 -4.07 5.25 -7.25
CA ASP A 277 -4.09 4.12 -8.18
C ASP A 277 -2.87 4.17 -9.11
N ASN A 278 -2.47 3.02 -9.66
CA ASN A 278 -1.34 2.93 -10.57
C ASN A 278 -1.40 1.68 -11.45
N ILE A 279 -0.70 1.73 -12.60
CA ILE A 279 -0.43 0.60 -13.49
C ILE A 279 1.02 0.65 -13.97
N ILE A 280 1.63 -0.49 -14.30
CA ILE A 280 3.04 -0.58 -14.72
C ILE A 280 3.16 -1.23 -16.09
N TRP A 281 3.89 -0.60 -16.99
CA TRP A 281 4.21 -1.17 -18.30
C TRP A 281 5.45 -2.06 -18.23
N ARG A 282 5.39 -3.25 -18.85
CA ARG A 282 6.50 -4.23 -18.89
C ARG A 282 7.04 -4.48 -20.30
N GLY A 283 6.56 -3.74 -21.30
CA GLY A 283 6.94 -3.90 -22.70
C GLY A 283 5.84 -4.56 -23.54
N GLY A 284 5.78 -4.23 -24.82
CA GLY A 284 4.71 -4.70 -25.71
C GLY A 284 3.32 -4.35 -25.17
N THR A 285 2.43 -5.32 -25.15
CA THR A 285 1.07 -5.21 -24.56
C THR A 285 1.01 -5.67 -23.09
N ASN A 286 2.15 -5.93 -22.44
CA ASN A 286 2.21 -6.46 -21.09
C ASN A 286 2.12 -5.34 -20.03
N TRP A 287 1.11 -5.45 -19.17
CA TRP A 287 0.80 -4.49 -18.12
C TRP A 287 0.55 -5.20 -16.79
N LEU A 288 1.04 -4.59 -15.71
CA LEU A 288 0.63 -4.92 -14.36
C LEU A 288 -0.45 -3.92 -13.94
N LEU A 289 -1.70 -4.37 -13.92
CA LEU A 289 -2.86 -3.59 -13.50
C LEU A 289 -3.12 -3.69 -11.97
#